data_AF-A0A090WI72-F1
#
_entry.id   AF-A0A090WI72-F1
#
_cell.length_a   1.000
_cell.length_b   1.000
_cell.length_c   1.000
_cell.angle_alpha   90.00
_cell.angle_beta   90.00
_cell.angle_gamma   90.00
#
_symmetry.space_group_name_H-M   'P 1'
#
loop_
_entity.id
_entity.type
_entity.pdbx_description
1 polymer ?
#
loop_
_entity_poly.entity_id
_entity_poly.type
_entity_poly.pdbx_seq_one_letter_code
_entity_poly.pdbx_strand_id
1 'polypeptide(L)'
;MKNGFPATTANGYDPQNPYANRDPRLTEFVVVNGSSYGGGTINTGVGGGIDRLDSIPNFSTTTGYYLKKTLHPGVRLNDDGTAVGQRHYDVYFRYTELFLIFAEAANEIGGPDNSINGLTPRDVIAAIRQRAGIDQPDTYLASITTTEAMRELIRNERRIELSFEGHRFWDLRRWGYL
;
A
#
# COMPACT_ATOMS: atom_id res chain seq x y z
N MET A 1 -2.07 8.04 6.78
CA MET A 1 -1.10 9.12 7.06
C MET A 1 0.07 8.51 7.80
N LYS A 2 1.22 9.18 7.90
CA LYS A 2 2.42 8.65 8.58
C LYS A 2 2.16 8.35 10.06
N ASN A 3 1.32 9.17 10.69
CA ASN A 3 0.79 8.98 12.05
C ASN A 3 -0.27 7.87 12.16
N GLY A 4 -0.49 7.08 11.11
CA GLY A 4 -1.41 5.95 11.12
C GLY A 4 -2.88 6.27 10.84
N PHE A 5 -3.32 7.53 10.94
CA PHE A 5 -4.72 7.91 10.72
C PHE A 5 -5.12 7.89 9.23
N PRO A 6 -6.43 7.78 8.92
CA PRO A 6 -6.94 7.95 7.55
C PRO A 6 -6.53 9.30 6.94
N ALA A 7 -6.34 9.34 5.61
CA ALA A 7 -5.90 10.56 4.91
C ALA A 7 -7.07 11.53 4.69
N THR A 8 -7.42 12.27 5.73
CA THR A 8 -8.40 13.36 5.71
C THR A 8 -7.72 14.68 6.07
N THR A 9 -8.32 15.81 5.69
CA THR A 9 -7.78 17.14 6.02
C THR A 9 -7.61 17.33 7.53
N ALA A 10 -8.56 16.81 8.33
CA ALA A 10 -8.47 16.80 9.79
C ALA A 10 -7.26 16.03 10.33
N ASN A 11 -6.75 15.05 9.58
CA ASN A 11 -5.59 14.24 9.94
C ASN A 11 -4.30 14.73 9.26
N GLY A 12 -4.30 15.95 8.71
CA GLY A 12 -3.13 16.58 8.10
C GLY A 12 -2.91 16.26 6.62
N TYR A 13 -3.89 15.68 5.92
CA TYR A 13 -3.81 15.53 4.46
C TYR A 13 -3.99 16.89 3.79
N ASP A 14 -3.04 17.26 2.94
CA ASP A 14 -3.08 18.47 2.11
C ASP A 14 -3.31 18.09 0.64
N PRO A 15 -4.43 18.49 0.01
CA PRO A 15 -4.66 18.26 -1.41
C PRO A 15 -3.63 18.90 -2.35
N GLN A 16 -2.96 19.98 -1.92
CA GLN A 16 -1.89 20.64 -2.70
C GLN A 16 -0.55 19.91 -2.56
N ASN A 17 -0.38 19.12 -1.51
CA ASN A 17 0.79 18.26 -1.30
C ASN A 17 0.36 16.84 -0.90
N PRO A 18 -0.33 16.10 -1.81
CA PRO A 18 -1.09 14.90 -1.47
C PRO A 18 -0.22 13.70 -1.06
N TYR A 19 1.09 13.78 -1.28
CA TYR A 19 2.06 12.73 -0.99
C TYR A 19 2.87 12.98 0.28
N ALA A 20 2.82 14.18 0.84
CA ALA A 20 3.51 14.50 2.09
C ALA A 20 2.85 13.78 3.28
N ASN A 21 3.69 13.32 4.21
CA ASN A 21 3.28 12.70 5.48
C ASN A 21 2.25 11.58 5.31
N ARG A 22 2.31 10.85 4.18
CA ARG A 22 1.48 9.68 3.93
C ARG A 22 2.09 8.45 4.60
N ASP A 23 1.32 7.37 4.60
CA ASP A 23 1.85 6.05 4.96
C ASP A 23 3.06 5.76 4.05
N PRO A 24 4.25 5.40 4.59
CA PRO A 24 5.45 5.21 3.78
C PRO A 24 5.27 4.21 2.64
N ARG A 25 4.37 3.22 2.81
CA ARG A 25 4.05 2.24 1.77
C ARG A 25 3.54 2.87 0.48
N LEU A 26 2.96 4.07 0.52
CA LEU A 26 2.53 4.77 -0.69
C LEU A 26 3.70 4.97 -1.68
N THR A 27 4.80 5.57 -1.21
CA THR A 27 5.96 5.87 -2.06
C THR A 27 6.86 4.65 -2.28
N GLU A 28 6.75 3.63 -1.44
CA GLU A 28 7.41 2.34 -1.69
C GLU A 28 6.71 1.54 -2.79
N PHE A 29 5.38 1.56 -2.84
CA PHE A 29 4.60 0.70 -3.75
C PHE A 29 4.16 1.39 -5.04
N VAL A 30 4.10 2.72 -5.05
CA VAL A 30 3.61 3.52 -6.18
C VAL A 30 4.62 4.60 -6.53
N VAL A 31 4.88 4.78 -7.82
CA VAL A 31 5.54 5.99 -8.33
C VAL A 31 4.50 7.09 -8.38
N VAL A 32 4.73 8.15 -7.62
CA VAL A 32 3.91 9.37 -7.57
C VAL A 32 4.57 10.52 -8.32
N ASN A 33 3.83 11.59 -8.61
CA ASN A 33 4.41 12.79 -9.23
C ASN A 33 5.61 13.31 -8.42
N GLY A 34 6.71 13.63 -9.09
CA GLY A 34 7.96 14.07 -8.49
C GLY A 34 8.86 12.94 -7.97
N SER A 35 8.47 11.67 -8.11
CA SER A 35 9.33 10.54 -7.72
C SER A 35 10.58 10.45 -8.60
N SER A 36 11.73 10.20 -7.99
CA SER A 36 12.94 9.80 -8.72
C SER A 36 12.90 8.29 -8.98
N TYR A 37 12.73 7.89 -10.24
CA TYR A 37 12.65 6.49 -10.63
C TYR A 37 13.25 6.28 -12.03
N GLY A 38 13.89 5.14 -12.27
CA GLY A 38 14.48 4.83 -13.59
C GLY A 38 15.62 5.75 -14.04
N GLY A 39 16.21 6.55 -13.13
CA GLY A 39 17.28 7.50 -13.45
C GLY A 39 16.81 8.93 -13.75
N GLY A 40 15.51 9.19 -13.68
CA GLY A 40 14.93 10.52 -13.87
C GLY A 40 13.88 10.89 -12.82
N THR A 41 13.41 12.13 -12.87
CA THR A 41 12.26 12.58 -12.08
C THR A 41 10.99 12.43 -12.92
N ILE A 42 10.03 11.67 -12.42
CA ILE A 42 8.74 11.47 -13.09
C ILE A 42 7.84 12.68 -12.83
N ASN A 43 7.44 13.40 -13.87
CA ASN A 43 6.52 14.53 -13.78
C ASN A 43 5.21 14.21 -14.50
N THR A 44 4.17 13.90 -13.74
CA THR A 44 2.84 13.59 -14.30
C THR A 44 1.96 14.84 -14.46
N GLY A 45 2.45 16.01 -14.05
CA GLY A 45 1.76 17.30 -14.17
C GLY A 45 1.99 18.02 -15.50
N VAL A 46 1.40 19.21 -15.63
CA VAL A 46 1.57 20.08 -16.81
C VAL A 46 3.06 20.36 -17.05
N GLY A 47 3.50 20.22 -18.30
CA GLY A 47 4.91 20.36 -18.67
C GLY A 47 5.76 19.09 -18.45
N GLY A 48 5.17 17.99 -17.97
CA GLY A 48 5.84 16.71 -17.74
C GLY A 48 6.22 15.89 -18.98
N GLY A 49 6.09 16.46 -20.18
CA GLY A 49 6.46 15.76 -21.42
C GLY A 49 5.74 14.43 -21.59
N ILE A 50 6.51 13.34 -21.77
CA ILE A 50 5.98 11.99 -21.98
C ILE A 50 5.35 11.37 -20.73
N ASP A 51 5.75 11.83 -19.54
CA ASP A 51 5.25 11.33 -18.25
C ASP A 51 3.94 12.01 -17.82
N ARG A 52 3.60 13.15 -18.44
CA ARG A 52 2.37 13.88 -18.16
C ARG A 52 1.16 12.98 -18.36
N LEU A 53 0.18 13.10 -17.45
CA LEU A 53 -1.12 12.47 -17.56
C LEU A 53 -1.71 12.65 -18.98
N ASP A 54 -2.09 11.54 -19.61
CA ASP A 54 -2.71 11.49 -20.94
C ASP A 54 -1.94 12.27 -22.02
N SER A 55 -0.61 12.34 -21.93
CA SER A 55 0.21 13.08 -22.89
C SER A 55 0.31 12.39 -24.24
N ILE A 56 0.61 11.08 -24.23
CA ILE A 56 0.69 10.24 -25.43
C ILE A 56 -0.30 9.07 -25.26
N PRO A 57 -1.31 8.95 -26.14
CA PRO A 57 -2.25 7.84 -26.10
C PRO A 57 -1.54 6.48 -26.10
N ASN A 58 -1.98 5.58 -25.20
CA ASN A 58 -1.44 4.23 -25.02
C ASN A 58 0.02 4.13 -24.53
N PHE A 59 0.64 5.25 -24.14
CA PHE A 59 2.01 5.26 -23.64
C PHE A 59 2.13 5.96 -22.28
N SER A 60 1.55 7.16 -22.15
CA SER A 60 1.58 7.90 -20.89
C SER A 60 0.61 7.31 -19.85
N THR A 61 0.84 7.63 -18.58
CA THR A 61 -0.10 7.26 -17.51
C THR A 61 -1.46 7.89 -17.75
N THR A 62 -2.52 7.14 -17.45
CA THR A 62 -3.93 7.59 -17.48
C THR A 62 -4.47 7.93 -16.08
N THR A 63 -3.64 7.77 -15.05
CA THR A 63 -4.03 8.02 -13.64
C THR A 63 -3.12 9.00 -12.92
N GLY A 64 -1.95 9.30 -13.50
CA GLY A 64 -0.92 10.11 -12.85
C GLY A 64 -0.01 9.30 -11.91
N TYR A 65 -0.16 7.97 -11.89
CA TYR A 65 0.59 7.02 -11.07
C TYR A 65 1.18 5.90 -11.92
N TYR A 66 2.26 5.29 -11.43
CA TYR A 66 2.80 4.03 -11.95
C TYR A 66 3.02 3.01 -10.83
N LEU A 67 2.94 1.73 -11.18
CA LEU A 67 3.27 0.63 -10.27
C LEU A 67 4.78 0.63 -10.00
N LYS A 68 5.18 0.62 -8.73
CA LYS A 68 6.57 0.52 -8.29
C LYS A 68 6.88 -0.79 -7.59
N LYS A 69 5.93 -1.27 -6.79
CA LYS A 69 6.06 -2.53 -6.06
C LYS A 69 6.43 -3.67 -7.01
N THR A 70 7.27 -4.59 -6.56
CA THR A 70 7.82 -5.73 -7.32
C THR A 70 8.75 -5.38 -8.50
N LEU A 71 8.86 -4.11 -8.89
CA LEU A 71 9.88 -3.69 -9.84
C LEU A 71 11.26 -3.65 -9.19
N HIS A 72 12.22 -4.32 -9.82
CA HIS A 72 13.59 -4.31 -9.35
C HIS A 72 14.34 -3.09 -9.91
N PRO A 73 14.91 -2.21 -9.07
CA PRO A 73 15.54 -0.97 -9.52
C PRO A 73 16.83 -1.20 -10.32
N GLY A 74 17.34 -2.43 -10.38
CA GLY A 74 18.44 -2.84 -11.26
C GLY A 74 18.02 -3.25 -12.67
N VAL A 75 16.72 -3.32 -12.99
CA VAL A 75 16.25 -3.57 -14.36
C VAL A 75 16.41 -2.30 -15.18
N ARG A 76 16.98 -2.42 -16.38
CA ARG A 76 17.17 -1.31 -17.33
C ARG A 76 16.76 -1.73 -18.73
N LEU A 77 16.06 -0.84 -19.43
CA LEU A 77 15.86 -0.88 -20.86
C LEU A 77 16.61 0.32 -21.43
N ASN A 78 17.56 0.08 -22.32
CA ASN A 78 18.39 1.11 -22.91
C ASN A 78 17.83 1.50 -24.28
N ASP A 79 18.06 2.75 -24.70
CA ASP A 79 17.56 3.29 -25.97
C ASP A 79 18.16 2.58 -27.20
N ASP A 80 19.29 1.89 -27.03
CA ASP A 80 19.91 1.04 -28.06
C ASP A 80 19.24 -0.33 -28.21
N GLY A 81 18.15 -0.58 -27.47
CA GLY A 81 17.40 -1.83 -27.46
C GLY A 81 17.99 -2.92 -26.57
N THR A 82 19.10 -2.67 -25.88
CA THR A 82 19.65 -3.61 -24.91
C THR A 82 18.92 -3.55 -23.57
N ALA A 83 19.00 -4.62 -22.79
CA ALA A 83 18.34 -4.70 -21.49
C ALA A 83 19.24 -5.34 -20.42
N VAL A 84 19.16 -4.82 -19.21
CA VAL A 84 19.69 -5.47 -18.01
C VAL A 84 18.52 -6.10 -17.28
N GLY A 85 18.42 -7.43 -17.36
CA GLY A 85 17.43 -8.21 -16.63
C GLY A 85 17.82 -8.46 -15.18
N GLN A 86 16.83 -8.75 -14.35
CA GLN A 86 17.00 -9.21 -12.97
C GLN A 86 16.04 -10.38 -12.74
N ARG A 87 16.33 -11.22 -11.75
CA ARG A 87 15.40 -12.30 -11.38
C ARG A 87 14.11 -11.69 -10.84
N HIS A 88 12.99 -12.08 -11.43
CA HIS A 88 11.67 -11.80 -10.89
C HIS A 88 11.21 -13.02 -10.09
N TYR A 89 10.57 -12.76 -8.94
CA TYR A 89 10.04 -13.81 -8.08
C TYR A 89 8.54 -13.61 -7.96
N ASP A 90 7.78 -14.55 -8.49
CA ASP A 90 6.32 -14.57 -8.36
C ASP A 90 5.94 -15.10 -6.98
N VAL A 91 5.53 -14.19 -6.09
CA VAL A 91 5.14 -14.52 -4.73
C VAL A 91 3.67 -14.95 -4.72
N TYR A 92 3.43 -16.26 -4.54
CA TYR A 92 2.07 -16.81 -4.43
C TYR A 92 1.49 -16.71 -3.02
N PHE A 93 2.34 -16.80 -2.00
CA PHE A 93 1.95 -16.72 -0.59
C PHE A 93 3.14 -16.20 0.21
N ARG A 94 2.87 -15.31 1.17
CA ARG A 94 3.92 -14.76 2.03
C ARG A 94 3.49 -14.62 3.47
N TYR A 95 4.48 -14.56 4.34
CA TYR A 95 4.27 -14.62 5.79
C TYR A 95 3.33 -13.54 6.34
N THR A 96 3.37 -12.32 5.80
CA THR A 96 2.43 -11.26 6.21
C THR A 96 0.98 -11.57 5.86
N GLU A 97 0.71 -12.27 4.74
CA GLU A 97 -0.64 -12.68 4.39
C GLU A 97 -1.21 -13.66 5.40
N LEU A 98 -0.41 -14.63 5.85
CA LEU A 98 -0.79 -15.58 6.88
C LEU A 98 -1.27 -14.88 8.15
N PHE A 99 -0.53 -13.85 8.59
CA PHE A 99 -0.94 -13.07 9.76
C PHE A 99 -2.19 -12.23 9.51
N LEU A 100 -2.35 -11.66 8.32
CA LEU A 100 -3.57 -10.93 7.99
C LEU A 100 -4.79 -11.86 7.92
N ILE A 101 -4.63 -13.12 7.50
CA ILE A 101 -5.68 -14.14 7.55
C ILE A 101 -6.03 -14.44 9.02
N PHE A 102 -5.02 -14.65 9.86
CA PHE A 102 -5.20 -14.85 11.30
C PHE A 102 -5.95 -13.68 11.94
N ALA A 103 -5.50 -12.44 11.71
CA ALA A 103 -6.09 -11.25 12.30
C ALA A 103 -7.55 -11.08 11.89
N GLU A 104 -7.86 -11.31 10.61
CA GLU A 104 -9.24 -11.28 10.12
C GLU A 104 -10.10 -12.34 10.84
N ALA A 105 -9.69 -13.60 10.84
CA ALA A 105 -10.44 -14.69 11.48
C ALA A 105 -10.61 -14.47 13.00
N ALA A 106 -9.54 -14.12 13.71
CA ALA A 106 -9.57 -13.92 15.15
C ALA A 106 -10.45 -12.71 15.54
N ASN A 107 -10.45 -11.65 14.74
CA ASN A 107 -11.34 -10.51 14.94
C ASN A 107 -12.81 -10.89 14.74
N GLU A 108 -13.14 -11.65 13.70
CA GLU A 108 -14.53 -12.11 13.49
C GLU A 108 -15.05 -13.01 14.61
N ILE A 109 -14.16 -13.73 15.31
CA ILE A 109 -14.53 -14.61 16.42
C ILE A 109 -14.80 -13.83 17.71
N GLY A 110 -13.96 -12.86 18.06
CA GLY A 110 -14.01 -12.24 19.39
C GLY A 110 -13.55 -10.78 19.48
N GLY A 111 -13.34 -10.12 18.34
CA GLY A 111 -12.95 -8.71 18.28
C GLY A 111 -11.46 -8.44 18.40
N PRO A 112 -11.08 -7.16 18.58
CA PRO A 112 -9.71 -6.67 18.32
C PRO A 112 -8.65 -7.26 19.25
N ASP A 113 -9.04 -7.59 20.47
CA ASP A 113 -8.17 -8.07 21.55
C ASP A 113 -8.40 -9.57 21.87
N ASN A 114 -9.11 -10.29 20.99
CA ASN A 114 -9.33 -11.72 21.12
C ASN A 114 -8.01 -12.48 20.97
N SER A 115 -7.52 -13.04 22.07
CA SER A 115 -6.25 -13.77 22.09
C SER A 115 -6.45 -15.23 21.70
N ILE A 116 -5.79 -15.65 20.62
CA ILE A 116 -5.71 -17.05 20.20
C ILE A 116 -4.24 -17.45 20.27
N ASN A 117 -3.91 -18.37 21.17
CA ASN A 117 -2.53 -18.81 21.41
C ASN A 117 -1.55 -17.67 21.74
N GLY A 118 -2.02 -16.64 22.46
CA GLY A 118 -1.18 -15.52 22.90
C GLY A 118 -0.98 -14.43 21.84
N LEU A 119 -1.68 -14.48 20.71
CA LEU A 119 -1.64 -13.47 19.67
C LEU A 119 -3.05 -12.89 19.46
N THR A 120 -3.18 -11.56 19.38
CA THR A 120 -4.44 -10.88 19.06
C THR A 120 -4.42 -10.28 17.66
N PRO A 121 -5.60 -9.96 17.07
CA PRO A 121 -5.67 -9.13 15.87
C PRO A 121 -4.90 -7.82 16.01
N ARG A 122 -4.99 -7.16 17.17
CA ARG A 122 -4.28 -5.91 17.44
C ARG A 122 -2.77 -6.07 17.38
N ASP A 123 -2.22 -7.13 17.97
CA ASP A 123 -0.78 -7.40 17.94
C ASP A 123 -0.27 -7.56 16.51
N VAL A 124 -1.03 -8.30 15.68
CA VAL A 124 -0.69 -8.48 14.26
C VAL A 124 -0.70 -7.15 13.52
N ILE A 125 -1.77 -6.36 13.66
CA ILE A 125 -1.90 -5.08 12.96
C ILE A 125 -0.85 -4.08 13.45
N ALA A 126 -0.53 -4.07 14.74
CA ALA A 126 0.55 -3.25 15.30
C ALA A 126 1.91 -3.61 14.67
N ALA A 127 2.25 -4.90 14.60
CA ALA A 127 3.52 -5.36 14.03
C ALA A 127 3.64 -5.01 12.54
N ILE A 128 2.57 -5.19 11.75
CA ILE A 128 2.55 -4.84 10.32
C ILE A 128 2.76 -3.33 10.12
N ARG A 129 2.06 -2.51 10.91
CA ARG A 129 2.10 -1.04 10.81
C ARG A 129 3.43 -0.47 11.29
N GLN A 130 3.99 -1.02 12.36
CA GLN A 130 5.33 -0.68 12.83
C GLN A 130 6.38 -0.97 11.74
N ARG A 131 6.36 -2.17 11.14
CA ARG A 131 7.27 -2.52 10.04
C ARG A 131 7.08 -1.61 8.83
N ALA A 132 5.83 -1.23 8.53
CA ALA A 132 5.51 -0.29 7.47
C ALA A 132 6.00 1.16 7.72
N GLY A 133 6.54 1.45 8.91
CA GLY A 133 7.04 2.77 9.26
C GLY A 133 5.95 3.76 9.70
N ILE A 134 4.80 3.25 10.17
CA ILE A 134 3.80 4.08 10.86
C ILE A 134 4.37 4.55 12.20
N ASP A 135 4.23 5.84 12.49
CA ASP A 135 4.77 6.46 13.69
C ASP A 135 4.23 5.76 14.96
N GLN A 136 5.12 5.62 15.95
CA GLN A 136 4.81 4.99 17.23
C GLN A 136 4.83 6.02 18.37
N PRO A 137 3.96 5.89 19.38
CA PRO A 137 2.90 4.89 19.51
C PRO A 137 1.77 5.13 18.49
N ASP A 138 1.22 4.04 17.93
CA ASP A 138 0.10 4.12 16.98
C ASP A 138 -1.23 4.40 17.69
N THR A 139 -1.50 5.69 17.92
CA THR A 139 -2.71 6.15 18.61
C THR A 139 -3.99 5.85 17.83
N TYR A 140 -3.92 5.72 16.50
CA TYR A 140 -5.09 5.37 15.70
C TYR A 140 -5.48 3.92 15.97
N LEU A 141 -4.53 2.99 15.90
CA LEU A 141 -4.79 1.59 16.23
C LEU A 141 -5.32 1.46 17.67
N ALA A 142 -4.72 2.16 18.64
CA ALA A 142 -5.16 2.13 20.03
C ALA A 142 -6.61 2.60 20.23
N SER A 143 -7.13 3.48 19.36
CA SER A 143 -8.51 3.97 19.43
C SER A 143 -9.57 2.97 18.96
N ILE A 144 -9.16 1.90 18.27
CA ILE A 144 -10.07 0.90 17.70
C ILE A 144 -10.43 -0.13 18.77
N THR A 145 -11.68 -0.18 19.20
CA THR A 145 -12.13 -1.05 20.30
C THR A 145 -13.25 -2.02 19.92
N THR A 146 -13.86 -1.87 18.75
CA THR A 146 -14.96 -2.73 18.29
C THR A 146 -14.52 -3.68 17.19
N THR A 147 -15.19 -4.84 17.12
CA THR A 147 -15.00 -5.83 16.06
C THR A 147 -15.18 -5.21 14.67
N GLU A 148 -16.19 -4.35 14.51
CA GLU A 148 -16.52 -3.69 13.25
C GLU A 148 -15.42 -2.73 12.82
N ALA A 149 -14.93 -1.88 13.74
CA ALA A 149 -13.89 -0.91 13.44
C ALA A 149 -12.56 -1.61 13.12
N MET A 150 -12.25 -2.70 13.81
CA MET A 150 -11.06 -3.50 13.53
C MET A 150 -11.17 -4.29 12.23
N ARG A 151 -12.36 -4.80 11.88
CA ARG A 151 -12.62 -5.42 10.58
C ARG A 151 -12.27 -4.46 9.45
N GLU A 152 -12.75 -3.22 9.52
CA GLU A 152 -12.46 -2.21 8.50
C GLU A 152 -10.97 -1.84 8.45
N LEU A 153 -10.30 -1.75 9.60
CA LEU A 153 -8.85 -1.54 9.65
C LEU A 153 -8.09 -2.71 9.02
N ILE A 154 -8.41 -3.95 9.37
CA ILE A 154 -7.80 -5.16 8.80
C ILE A 154 -8.00 -5.19 7.28
N ARG A 155 -9.22 -4.92 6.79
CA ARG A 155 -9.51 -4.85 5.35
C ARG A 155 -8.67 -3.79 4.64
N ASN A 156 -8.49 -2.62 5.27
CA ASN A 156 -7.65 -1.56 4.73
C ASN A 156 -6.17 -1.94 4.74
N GLU A 157 -5.66 -2.55 5.82
CA GLU A 157 -4.29 -3.03 5.90
C GLU A 157 -4.02 -4.14 4.87
N ARG A 158 -4.95 -5.09 4.67
CA ARG A 158 -4.88 -6.07 3.58
C ARG A 158 -4.80 -5.40 2.22
N ARG A 159 -5.64 -4.39 1.95
CA ARG A 159 -5.64 -3.64 0.69
C ARG A 159 -4.30 -2.95 0.41
N ILE A 160 -3.69 -2.33 1.42
CA ILE A 160 -2.43 -1.60 1.27
C ILE A 160 -1.26 -2.59 1.17
N GLU A 161 -1.16 -3.49 2.13
CA GLU A 161 -0.06 -4.42 2.28
C GLU A 161 0.04 -5.36 1.09
N LEU A 162 -1.09 -5.90 0.61
CA LEU A 162 -1.17 -6.85 -0.51
C LEU A 162 -1.54 -6.17 -1.85
N SER A 163 -1.36 -4.85 -1.94
CA SER A 163 -1.57 -4.11 -3.18
C SER A 163 -0.72 -4.70 -4.31
N PHE A 164 -1.34 -4.85 -5.49
CA PHE A 164 -0.72 -5.39 -6.71
C PHE A 164 -0.27 -6.86 -6.65
N GLU A 165 -0.72 -7.63 -5.64
CA GLU A 165 -0.37 -9.05 -5.46
C GLU A 165 -1.55 -9.99 -5.76
N GLY A 166 -2.56 -9.55 -6.53
CA GLY A 166 -3.67 -10.42 -6.96
C GLY A 166 -4.77 -10.69 -5.90
N HIS A 167 -4.68 -10.13 -4.69
CA HIS A 167 -5.68 -10.39 -3.64
C HIS A 167 -6.95 -9.55 -3.75
N ARG A 168 -6.86 -8.29 -4.22
CA ARG A 168 -7.95 -7.31 -4.08
C ARG A 168 -9.27 -7.76 -4.71
N PHE A 169 -9.20 -8.42 -5.87
CA PHE A 169 -10.39 -8.93 -6.55
C PHE A 169 -11.13 -9.98 -5.70
N TRP A 170 -10.39 -10.97 -5.18
CA TRP A 170 -10.94 -12.05 -4.38
C TRP A 170 -11.42 -11.58 -3.01
N ASP A 171 -10.68 -10.66 -2.39
CA ASP A 171 -11.06 -10.01 -1.13
C ASP A 171 -12.40 -9.25 -1.27
N LEU A 172 -12.58 -8.46 -2.34
CA LEU A 172 -13.86 -7.76 -2.57
C LEU A 172 -15.03 -8.72 -2.81
N ARG A 173 -14.81 -9.78 -3.59
CA ARG A 173 -15.85 -10.78 -3.89
C ARG A 173 -16.29 -11.54 -2.65
N ARG A 174 -15.35 -12.06 -1.84
CA ARG A 174 -15.69 -12.80 -0.62
C ARG A 174 -16.30 -11.93 0.47
N TRP A 175 -16.04 -10.62 0.44
CA TRP A 175 -16.69 -9.65 1.33
C TRP A 175 -18.04 -9.13 0.80
N GLY A 176 -18.46 -9.52 -0.41
CA GLY A 176 -19.75 -9.14 -0.98
C GLY A 176 -19.82 -7.72 -1.55
N TYR A 177 -18.69 -7.12 -1.92
CA TYR A 177 -18.64 -5.81 -2.59
C TYR A 177 -18.69 -5.88 -4.12
N LEU A 178 -18.46 -7.08 -4.67
CA LEU A 178 -18.53 -7.43 -6.09
C LEU A 178 -19.33 -8.72 -6.24
#